data_AF-A1E098-F1
#
_entry.id   AF-A1E098-F1
#
_cell.length_a   1.000
_cell.length_b   1.000
_cell.length_c   1.000
_cell.angle_alpha   90.00
_cell.angle_beta   90.00
_cell.angle_gamma   90.00
#
_symmetry.space_group_name_H-M   'P 1'
#
loop_
_entity.id
_entity.type
_entity.pdbx_description
1 polymer ?
#
loop_
_entity_poly.entity_id
_entity_poly.type
_entity_poly.pdbx_seq_one_letter_code
_entity_poly.pdbx_strand_id
1 'polypeptide(L)'
;MDVRRRPVKHLLHRSLKQHKSGELLKHQDQPKAIDAFPLPLYLTNGLFFTIFFSVIYFLLHRWREKIRNSTPLHLLTFSEMAALVSLLASVIYLLGFFGIDFVQSIIRPSPSSWIIEDDNAEQIMLQEDTPVKPCGQALIPHSLPTNPTSEMEVEKEKPPPTIEYTSEENEEIVKQVVGGSIPSYALETKLGDCKRAASVRREALERITGKSLTGMPLEAFDYESILGQCCEMPVGYIQIPVGIAGPLLLNGAEFSVPMATTEGCLVASTNRGCKAIYMSGGATCMLLKDGMTRAPVVRFGSAKRAAELKLFLEDPENFDTLAVVFNKSSRFGKLQSIKCAIAGKNTYIRFCCSTGDAMGMNMVSKGVQNVLDYLQTDFPDMDVMGISGNYCSDKKPAAVNWIEGRGKSVVCEAVIKEEVVRKVLKTNVASLVELNMLKNLTGSAMAGALGGFNAHASNIVAAIYIATGQDPAQNVESSHCITMMEAINNDKDLHISVTMPSIEVGTVGGGTQLASQAACLNLLGVKGASKEAGSNSRVLATIVAGSVLAGELSLMSAIAAGQLVKSHMKYNRSTKDMTKLAT
;
A
#
# COMPACT_ATOMS: atom_id res chain seq x y z
N MET A 1 -53.23 2.58 59.99
CA MET A 1 -51.88 3.05 60.31
C MET A 1 -51.39 3.78 59.06
N ASP A 2 -51.56 5.10 58.92
CA ASP A 2 -50.70 6.16 59.51
C ASP A 2 -49.22 5.93 59.14
N VAL A 3 -48.43 6.81 58.49
CA VAL A 3 -48.41 8.29 58.35
C VAL A 3 -47.60 8.58 57.05
N ARG A 4 -48.10 9.30 56.01
CA ARG A 4 -47.98 10.77 55.75
C ARG A 4 -46.52 11.30 55.83
N ARG A 5 -45.98 12.20 55.00
CA ARG A 5 -46.52 13.24 54.10
C ARG A 5 -45.34 13.88 53.29
N ARG A 6 -45.60 14.23 52.01
CA ARG A 6 -44.97 15.35 51.23
C ARG A 6 -45.26 16.72 51.93
N PRO A 7 -44.63 17.92 51.66
CA PRO A 7 -44.53 18.58 50.31
C PRO A 7 -43.38 19.64 50.10
N VAL A 8 -42.92 19.93 48.87
CA VAL A 8 -43.26 21.00 47.85
C VAL A 8 -42.77 22.46 48.11
N LYS A 9 -41.92 22.93 47.16
CA LYS A 9 -41.66 24.28 46.56
C LYS A 9 -41.44 25.55 47.41
N HIS A 10 -40.48 26.38 46.96
CA HIS A 10 -40.78 27.73 46.43
C HIS A 10 -39.65 28.35 45.55
N LEU A 11 -40.08 29.12 44.54
CA LEU A 11 -39.32 29.99 43.63
C LEU A 11 -39.02 31.37 44.27
N LEU A 12 -37.91 32.05 43.87
CA LEU A 12 -37.90 33.37 43.18
C LEU A 12 -36.55 34.16 43.28
N HIS A 13 -36.07 34.57 42.09
CA HIS A 13 -35.49 35.86 41.64
C HIS A 13 -34.32 36.64 42.32
N ARG A 14 -33.27 36.83 41.50
CA ARG A 14 -32.68 38.11 40.96
C ARG A 14 -31.83 39.01 41.88
N SER A 15 -30.56 39.22 41.51
CA SER A 15 -29.96 40.57 41.27
C SER A 15 -28.52 40.49 40.73
N LEU A 16 -28.22 41.35 39.75
CA LEU A 16 -26.91 41.66 39.16
C LEU A 16 -26.09 42.61 40.06
N LYS A 17 -24.75 42.48 40.08
CA LYS A 17 -23.81 43.63 39.97
C LYS A 17 -22.34 43.23 39.73
N GLN A 18 -21.68 44.14 39.02
CA GLN A 18 -20.37 44.10 38.35
C GLN A 18 -19.11 44.22 39.24
N HIS A 19 -18.01 43.73 38.65
CA HIS A 19 -16.63 44.24 38.60
C HIS A 19 -15.60 43.99 39.73
N LYS A 20 -14.50 43.37 39.28
CA LYS A 20 -13.06 43.78 39.33
C LYS A 20 -12.08 42.92 40.16
N SER A 21 -11.11 42.40 39.41
CA SER A 21 -9.66 42.29 39.67
C SER A 21 -9.12 41.33 40.74
N GLY A 22 -8.34 40.36 40.25
CA GLY A 22 -7.01 40.00 40.78
C GLY A 22 -6.97 39.04 41.97
N GLU A 23 -6.60 37.77 41.73
CA GLU A 23 -5.47 37.09 42.39
C GLU A 23 -5.49 35.56 42.14
N LEU A 24 -4.47 35.12 41.41
CA LEU A 24 -3.63 33.94 41.60
C LEU A 24 -4.07 32.88 42.65
N LEU A 25 -4.63 31.74 42.22
CA LEU A 25 -4.65 30.51 43.03
C LEU A 25 -4.49 29.24 42.17
N LYS A 26 -3.24 28.76 42.15
CA LYS A 26 -2.77 27.38 42.31
C LYS A 26 -3.58 26.25 41.63
N HIS A 27 -3.08 25.80 40.49
CA HIS A 27 -3.28 24.42 40.07
C HIS A 27 -2.40 23.49 40.94
N GLN A 28 -3.01 22.43 41.47
CA GLN A 28 -2.35 21.35 42.20
C GLN A 28 -1.31 20.67 41.31
N ASP A 29 -0.04 20.73 41.73
CA ASP A 29 1.04 19.93 41.17
C ASP A 29 0.92 18.47 41.61
N GLN A 30 0.81 17.56 40.65
CA GLN A 30 1.22 16.16 40.82
C GLN A 30 2.76 16.09 40.74
N PRO A 31 3.43 15.28 41.57
CA PRO A 31 4.88 15.24 41.61
C PRO A 31 5.44 14.64 40.32
N LYS A 32 6.07 15.47 39.48
CA LYS A 32 6.95 15.01 38.39
C LYS A 32 8.28 14.59 39.01
N ALA A 33 8.86 13.49 38.53
CA ALA A 33 10.19 13.02 38.92
C ALA A 33 11.31 13.94 38.41
N ILE A 34 11.32 15.20 38.88
CA ILE A 34 12.29 16.23 38.49
C ILE A 34 13.19 16.64 39.67
N ASP A 35 12.88 16.23 40.91
CA ASP A 35 13.66 16.65 42.09
C ASP A 35 14.88 15.76 42.43
N ALA A 36 15.37 14.93 41.51
CA ALA A 36 16.45 13.98 41.81
C ALA A 36 17.88 14.45 41.47
N PHE A 37 18.10 15.56 40.75
CA PHE A 37 19.47 15.98 40.37
C PHE A 37 19.70 17.51 40.38
N PRO A 38 20.74 18.01 41.06
CA PRO A 38 20.97 19.45 41.26
C PRO A 38 21.74 20.13 40.11
N LEU A 39 21.67 19.62 38.86
CA LEU A 39 22.46 20.13 37.73
C LEU A 39 21.58 20.44 36.49
N PRO A 40 21.91 21.49 35.71
CA PRO A 40 21.17 21.79 34.48
C PRO A 40 21.18 20.61 33.51
N LEU A 41 20.02 20.25 32.95
CA LEU A 41 19.83 19.06 32.12
C LEU A 41 20.80 18.93 30.94
N TYR A 42 21.16 20.05 30.29
CA TYR A 42 22.09 20.02 29.17
C TYR A 42 23.51 19.61 29.58
N LEU A 43 23.93 19.97 30.81
CA LEU A 43 25.22 19.59 31.39
C LEU A 43 25.26 18.10 31.72
N THR A 44 24.19 17.58 32.35
CA THR A 44 24.07 16.16 32.69
C THR A 44 24.03 15.30 31.43
N ASN A 45 23.27 15.70 30.41
CA ASN A 45 23.23 15.01 29.12
C ASN A 45 24.58 15.05 28.41
N GLY A 46 25.23 16.21 28.34
CA GLY A 46 26.56 16.34 27.76
C GLY A 46 27.59 15.44 28.45
N LEU A 47 27.53 15.34 29.78
CA LEU A 47 28.39 14.47 30.58
C LEU A 47 28.18 13.00 30.24
N PHE A 48 26.94 12.51 30.27
CA PHE A 48 26.65 11.09 30.01
C PHE A 48 26.90 10.68 28.55
N PHE A 49 26.67 11.57 27.57
CA PHE A 49 27.07 11.32 26.19
C PHE A 49 28.59 11.21 26.05
N THR A 50 29.34 12.10 26.69
CA THR A 50 30.80 12.08 26.65
C THR A 50 31.34 10.81 27.31
N ILE A 51 30.83 10.44 28.50
CA ILE A 51 31.19 9.21 29.18
C ILE A 51 30.89 7.98 28.31
N PHE A 52 29.69 7.91 27.70
CA PHE A 52 29.29 6.79 26.85
C PHE A 52 30.26 6.56 25.69
N PHE A 53 30.54 7.61 24.91
CA PHE A 53 31.44 7.49 23.76
C PHE A 53 32.91 7.26 24.15
N SER A 54 33.40 7.91 25.20
CA SER A 54 34.77 7.72 25.69
C SER A 54 34.99 6.30 26.23
N VAL A 55 34.01 5.74 26.95
CA VAL A 55 34.08 4.38 27.51
C VAL A 55 33.99 3.32 26.42
N ILE A 56 33.09 3.49 25.43
CA ILE A 56 33.03 2.59 24.27
C ILE A 56 34.36 2.60 23.51
N TYR A 57 34.91 3.78 23.25
CA TYR A 57 36.19 3.92 22.57
C TYR A 57 37.32 3.19 23.33
N PHE A 58 37.37 3.38 24.65
CA PHE A 58 38.33 2.69 25.51
C PHE A 58 38.18 1.16 25.46
N LEU A 59 36.95 0.64 25.57
CA LEU A 59 36.68 -0.81 25.54
C LEU A 59 37.04 -1.43 24.18
N LEU A 60 36.70 -0.76 23.08
CA LEU A 60 37.06 -1.20 21.73
C LEU A 60 38.58 -1.24 21.52
N HIS A 61 39.30 -0.23 22.02
CA HIS A 61 40.77 -0.21 21.95
C HIS A 61 41.38 -1.35 22.77
N ARG A 62 40.87 -1.61 23.98
CA ARG A 62 41.34 -2.69 24.86
C ARG A 62 41.03 -4.08 24.30
N TRP A 63 39.83 -4.29 23.75
CA TRP A 63 39.49 -5.55 23.10
C TRP A 63 40.33 -5.80 21.87
N ARG A 64 40.64 -4.75 21.09
CA ARG A 64 41.57 -4.85 19.95
C ARG A 64 42.97 -5.26 20.40
N GLU A 65 43.49 -4.68 21.47
CA GLU A 65 44.79 -5.10 22.05
C GLU A 65 44.76 -6.55 22.54
N LYS A 66 43.66 -6.96 23.18
CA LYS A 66 43.52 -8.33 23.68
C LYS A 66 43.47 -9.37 22.57
N ILE A 67 42.74 -9.06 21.48
CA ILE A 67 42.69 -9.88 20.27
C ILE A 67 44.09 -9.99 19.65
N ARG A 68 44.83 -8.88 19.56
CA ARG A 68 46.19 -8.86 19.01
C ARG A 68 47.17 -9.70 19.84
N ASN A 69 47.00 -9.72 21.15
CA ASN A 69 47.88 -10.44 22.08
C ASN A 69 47.37 -11.84 22.46
N SER A 70 46.32 -12.35 21.78
CA SER A 70 45.68 -13.65 22.07
C SER A 70 45.27 -13.84 23.53
N THR A 71 44.92 -12.74 24.21
CA THR A 71 44.40 -12.80 25.58
C THR A 71 42.89 -12.99 25.57
N PRO A 72 42.33 -13.93 26.36
CA PRO A 72 40.89 -14.17 26.39
C PRO A 72 40.10 -12.92 26.80
N LEU A 73 39.05 -12.59 26.03
CA LEU A 73 38.23 -11.39 26.25
C LEU A 73 37.48 -11.40 27.59
N HIS A 74 37.21 -12.59 28.16
CA HIS A 74 36.53 -12.74 29.45
C HIS A 74 37.41 -12.38 30.66
N LEU A 75 38.73 -12.25 30.50
CA LEU A 75 39.65 -11.86 31.59
C LEU A 75 39.70 -10.34 31.73
N LEU A 76 38.75 -9.75 32.46
CA LEU A 76 38.62 -8.29 32.57
C LEU A 76 39.63 -7.69 33.56
N THR A 77 40.29 -6.60 33.17
CA THR A 77 41.07 -5.78 34.11
C THR A 77 40.17 -4.91 34.96
N PHE A 78 40.68 -4.39 36.08
CA PHE A 78 39.92 -3.46 36.93
C PHE A 78 39.40 -2.24 36.17
N SER A 79 40.22 -1.69 35.26
CA SER A 79 39.83 -0.58 34.37
C SER A 79 38.72 -0.95 33.38
N GLU A 80 38.70 -2.18 32.87
CA GLU A 80 37.66 -2.67 31.95
C GLU A 80 36.35 -2.96 32.69
N MET A 81 36.43 -3.47 33.93
CA MET A 81 35.25 -3.63 34.78
C MET A 81 34.62 -2.27 35.13
N ALA A 82 35.43 -1.29 35.51
CA ALA A 82 34.95 0.07 35.77
C ALA A 82 34.34 0.73 34.51
N ALA A 83 34.95 0.49 33.35
CA ALA A 83 34.43 0.95 32.06
C ALA A 83 33.08 0.28 31.72
N LEU A 84 32.93 -1.03 31.91
CA LEU A 84 31.66 -1.74 31.66
C LEU A 84 30.54 -1.26 32.60
N VAL A 85 30.85 -1.02 33.87
CA VAL A 85 29.87 -0.46 34.83
C VAL A 85 29.47 0.97 34.43
N SER A 86 30.43 1.80 34.02
CA SER A 86 30.16 3.16 33.55
C SER A 86 29.38 3.18 32.23
N LEU A 87 29.62 2.21 31.35
CA LEU A 87 28.84 2.01 30.13
C LEU A 87 27.40 1.63 30.47
N LEU A 88 27.19 0.69 31.38
CA LEU A 88 25.85 0.28 31.80
C LEU A 88 25.09 1.44 32.46
N ALA A 89 25.75 2.21 33.33
CA ALA A 89 25.15 3.38 33.97
C ALA A 89 24.77 4.48 32.96
N SER A 90 25.65 4.75 31.98
CA SER A 90 25.34 5.72 30.92
C SER A 90 24.25 5.25 29.96
N VAL A 91 24.17 3.95 29.64
CA VAL A 91 23.08 3.36 28.86
C VAL A 91 21.74 3.45 29.60
N ILE A 92 21.71 3.12 30.90
CA ILE A 92 20.50 3.23 31.71
C ILE A 92 20.03 4.68 31.78
N TYR A 93 20.95 5.63 31.95
CA TYR A 93 20.64 7.05 31.93
C TYR A 93 20.07 7.50 30.57
N LEU A 94 20.75 7.15 29.46
CA LEU A 94 20.31 7.54 28.12
C LEU A 94 18.98 6.87 27.73
N LEU A 95 18.75 5.61 28.12
CA LEU A 95 17.46 4.93 27.91
C LEU A 95 16.36 5.48 28.82
N GLY A 96 16.67 5.86 30.06
CA GLY A 96 15.70 6.50 30.96
C GLY A 96 15.32 7.90 30.49
N PHE A 97 16.25 8.64 29.88
CA PHE A 97 16.01 10.00 29.41
C PHE A 97 15.37 10.06 28.02
N PHE A 98 15.90 9.31 27.04
CA PHE A 98 15.32 9.24 25.67
C PHE A 98 14.16 8.25 25.55
N GLY A 99 14.09 7.25 26.43
CA GLY A 99 13.01 6.25 26.42
C GLY A 99 11.69 6.78 26.96
N ILE A 100 11.67 7.87 27.74
CA ILE A 100 10.42 8.49 28.18
C ILE A 100 9.70 9.18 27.02
N ASP A 101 10.41 9.85 26.10
CA ASP A 101 9.79 10.40 24.88
C ASP A 101 9.30 9.28 23.94
N PHE A 102 10.04 8.17 23.85
CA PHE A 102 9.63 7.00 23.07
C PHE A 102 8.38 6.33 23.67
N VAL A 103 8.35 6.12 24.99
CA VAL A 103 7.22 5.50 25.70
C VAL A 103 6.00 6.43 25.80
N GLN A 104 6.20 7.75 25.94
CA GLN A 104 5.09 8.72 25.87
C GLN A 104 4.49 8.83 24.47
N SER A 105 5.29 8.68 23.40
CA SER A 105 4.78 8.63 22.02
C SER A 105 3.94 7.38 21.72
N ILE A 106 4.18 6.29 22.45
CA ILE A 106 3.47 5.01 22.30
C ILE A 106 2.22 4.94 23.19
N ILE A 107 2.19 5.64 24.34
CA ILE A 107 1.11 5.53 25.34
C ILE A 107 0.12 6.71 25.30
N ARG A 108 0.44 7.85 24.67
CA ARG A 108 -0.52 8.95 24.45
C ARG A 108 -0.39 9.57 23.04
N PRO A 109 -1.34 9.33 22.12
CA PRO A 109 -1.57 10.29 21.04
C PRO A 109 -2.40 11.43 21.65
N SER A 110 -1.76 12.54 22.04
CA SER A 110 -2.50 13.75 22.41
C SER A 110 -2.42 14.79 21.29
N PRO A 111 -3.57 15.35 20.86
CA PRO A 111 -3.65 16.40 19.86
C PRO A 111 -3.38 17.76 20.50
N SER A 112 -2.38 18.49 20.03
CA SER A 112 -2.29 19.94 20.33
C SER A 112 -1.25 20.65 19.47
N SER A 113 -1.67 21.08 18.29
CA SER A 113 -1.40 22.43 17.82
C SER A 113 -2.46 22.72 16.76
N TRP A 114 -3.53 23.42 17.16
CA TRP A 114 -4.40 24.31 16.38
C TRP A 114 -5.65 24.52 17.25
N ILE A 115 -5.51 25.32 18.31
CA ILE A 115 -6.66 25.97 18.93
C ILE A 115 -6.85 27.27 18.15
N ILE A 116 -7.86 27.29 17.29
CA ILE A 116 -8.67 28.48 17.03
C ILE A 116 -10.09 28.08 17.43
N GLU A 117 -10.70 28.94 18.22
CA GLU A 117 -11.98 28.82 18.92
C GLU A 117 -13.13 28.37 18.02
N ASP A 118 -13.94 27.41 18.47
CA ASP A 118 -15.37 27.39 18.13
C ASP A 118 -16.17 26.62 19.21
N ASP A 119 -16.67 27.39 20.20
CA ASP A 119 -17.69 26.93 21.14
C ASP A 119 -19.04 26.80 20.39
N ASN A 120 -19.27 25.70 19.68
CA ASN A 120 -20.62 25.30 19.23
C ASN A 120 -20.81 23.81 18.88
N ALA A 121 -19.81 22.94 19.05
CA ALA A 121 -19.91 21.54 18.59
C ALA A 121 -20.66 20.58 19.53
N GLU A 122 -20.88 20.93 20.80
CA GLU A 122 -21.53 20.02 21.77
C GLU A 122 -23.06 20.05 21.75
N GLN A 123 -23.70 21.01 21.06
CA GLN A 123 -25.17 21.09 21.00
C GLN A 123 -25.81 20.35 19.82
N ILE A 124 -25.02 19.78 18.90
CA ILE A 124 -25.55 19.11 17.68
C ILE A 124 -25.56 17.58 17.80
N MET A 125 -24.84 16.98 18.76
CA MET A 125 -24.74 15.51 18.91
C MET A 125 -25.91 14.83 19.65
N LEU A 126 -27.00 15.54 19.96
CA LEU A 126 -28.17 14.96 20.66
C LEU A 126 -29.47 14.99 19.84
N GLN A 127 -29.39 15.14 18.51
CA GLN A 127 -30.59 15.17 17.69
C GLN A 127 -30.45 14.45 16.35
N GLU A 128 -30.01 13.19 16.36
CA GLU A 128 -30.08 12.35 15.15
C GLU A 128 -30.27 10.86 15.50
N ASP A 129 -31.43 10.53 16.06
CA ASP A 129 -31.94 9.17 16.15
C ASP A 129 -33.29 9.10 15.40
N THR A 130 -33.25 8.91 14.08
CA THR A 130 -34.37 8.34 13.31
C THR A 130 -33.85 7.75 11.98
N PRO A 131 -34.31 6.57 11.52
CA PRO A 131 -33.57 5.76 10.56
C PRO A 131 -33.78 6.23 9.11
N VAL A 132 -32.68 6.57 8.43
CA VAL A 132 -32.66 6.84 6.98
C VAL A 132 -32.39 5.53 6.23
N LYS A 133 -33.32 5.15 5.36
CA LYS A 133 -33.24 3.97 4.47
C LYS A 133 -32.10 4.12 3.43
N PRO A 134 -31.54 3.01 2.90
CA PRO A 134 -30.45 3.07 1.93
C PRO A 134 -30.95 3.57 0.56
N CYS A 135 -30.46 4.73 0.12
CA CYS A 135 -30.67 5.23 -1.23
C CYS A 135 -29.75 4.47 -2.21
N GLY A 136 -30.33 3.52 -2.94
CA GLY A 136 -29.62 2.73 -3.93
C GLY A 136 -30.56 1.96 -4.85
N GLN A 137 -31.55 2.64 -5.43
CA GLN A 137 -32.32 2.11 -6.58
C GLN A 137 -33.15 3.22 -7.22
N ALA A 138 -32.68 3.72 -8.36
CA ALA A 138 -33.52 4.40 -9.33
C ALA A 138 -33.77 3.45 -10.51
N LEU A 139 -35.05 3.27 -10.80
CA LEU A 139 -35.65 2.35 -11.75
C LEU A 139 -35.26 2.73 -13.19
N ILE A 140 -34.76 1.77 -13.97
CA ILE A 140 -34.75 1.84 -15.43
C ILE A 140 -36.04 1.17 -15.92
N PRO A 141 -36.90 1.83 -16.72
CA PRO A 141 -38.05 1.14 -17.30
C PRO A 141 -37.59 0.19 -18.40
N HIS A 142 -38.01 -1.07 -18.28
CA HIS A 142 -37.88 -2.08 -19.33
C HIS A 142 -38.73 -1.73 -20.55
N SER A 143 -38.15 -1.81 -21.74
CA SER A 143 -38.86 -2.07 -22.99
C SER A 143 -38.34 -3.37 -23.62
N LEU A 144 -39.27 -4.23 -24.06
CA LEU A 144 -39.05 -5.53 -24.70
C LEU A 144 -39.29 -5.42 -26.24
N PRO A 145 -38.90 -6.42 -27.06
CA PRO A 145 -38.16 -6.20 -28.30
C PRO A 145 -39.00 -6.34 -29.59
N THR A 146 -38.54 -5.68 -30.65
CA THR A 146 -38.91 -5.99 -32.06
C THR A 146 -37.73 -5.77 -33.00
N ASN A 147 -37.37 -6.80 -33.78
CA ASN A 147 -36.44 -6.80 -34.92
C ASN A 147 -37.23 -6.57 -36.26
N PRO A 148 -36.58 -6.41 -37.44
CA PRO A 148 -35.28 -5.83 -37.77
C PRO A 148 -35.31 -4.83 -38.98
N THR A 149 -34.16 -4.18 -39.21
CA THR A 149 -33.66 -3.57 -40.49
C THR A 149 -34.33 -2.33 -41.09
N SER A 150 -33.62 -1.19 -41.03
CA SER A 150 -33.21 -0.42 -42.23
C SER A 150 -32.08 0.56 -41.88
N GLU A 151 -31.06 0.62 -42.73
CA GLU A 151 -29.97 1.58 -42.68
C GLU A 151 -30.52 3.02 -42.76
N MET A 152 -30.26 3.85 -41.75
CA MET A 152 -30.41 5.30 -41.83
C MET A 152 -29.25 5.99 -41.10
N GLU A 153 -28.69 6.97 -41.79
CA GLU A 153 -27.52 7.76 -41.44
C GLU A 153 -27.65 8.40 -40.05
N VAL A 154 -26.64 8.19 -39.20
CA VAL A 154 -26.54 8.84 -37.89
C VAL A 154 -26.04 10.26 -38.08
N GLU A 155 -26.94 11.22 -37.96
CA GLU A 155 -26.64 12.63 -37.78
C GLU A 155 -25.87 12.79 -36.45
N LYS A 156 -24.62 13.27 -36.53
CA LYS A 156 -23.80 13.53 -35.34
C LYS A 156 -24.43 14.65 -34.52
N GLU A 157 -24.97 14.33 -33.35
CA GLU A 157 -25.33 15.31 -32.33
C GLU A 157 -24.11 16.21 -32.03
N LYS A 158 -24.31 17.53 -32.15
CA LYS A 158 -23.31 18.53 -31.75
C LYS A 158 -23.13 18.46 -30.23
N PRO A 159 -21.90 18.62 -29.72
CA PRO A 159 -21.66 18.75 -28.28
C PRO A 159 -22.46 19.94 -27.71
N PRO A 160 -22.93 19.86 -26.45
CA PRO A 160 -23.65 20.97 -25.81
C PRO A 160 -22.76 22.23 -25.75
N PRO A 161 -23.37 23.44 -25.77
CA PRO A 161 -22.62 24.68 -25.78
C PRO A 161 -21.79 24.81 -24.50
N THR A 162 -20.49 25.07 -24.66
CA THR A 162 -19.57 25.41 -23.57
C THR A 162 -20.03 26.72 -22.94
N ILE A 163 -20.62 26.66 -21.75
CA ILE A 163 -20.90 27.85 -20.95
C ILE A 163 -19.55 28.37 -20.45
N GLU A 164 -19.05 29.45 -21.04
CA GLU A 164 -17.89 30.17 -20.48
C GLU A 164 -18.33 30.85 -19.18
N TYR A 165 -17.97 30.25 -18.06
CA TYR A 165 -18.19 30.85 -16.74
C TYR A 165 -17.26 32.06 -16.55
N THR A 166 -17.79 33.11 -15.92
CA THR A 166 -17.00 34.33 -15.68
C THR A 166 -16.00 34.11 -14.54
N SER A 167 -14.85 34.78 -14.64
CA SER A 167 -13.83 34.85 -13.57
C SER A 167 -14.44 35.28 -12.22
N GLU A 168 -15.45 36.15 -12.25
CA GLU A 168 -16.11 36.71 -11.06
C GLU A 168 -16.96 35.68 -10.30
N GLU A 169 -17.65 34.77 -11.00
CA GLU A 169 -18.41 33.71 -10.34
C GLU A 169 -17.50 32.73 -9.60
N ASN A 170 -16.38 32.36 -10.23
CA ASN A 170 -15.40 31.48 -9.60
C ASN A 170 -14.74 32.15 -8.40
N GLU A 171 -14.43 33.44 -8.48
CA GLU A 171 -13.89 34.24 -7.37
C GLU A 171 -14.79 34.18 -6.13
N GLU A 172 -16.11 34.31 -6.31
CA GLU A 172 -17.07 34.27 -5.21
C GLU A 172 -17.15 32.87 -4.59
N ILE A 173 -17.19 31.82 -5.42
CA ILE A 173 -17.19 30.43 -4.91
C ILE A 173 -15.89 30.14 -4.17
N VAL A 174 -14.74 30.60 -4.67
CA VAL A 174 -13.45 30.47 -3.99
C VAL A 174 -13.49 31.14 -2.62
N LYS A 175 -14.01 32.37 -2.51
CA LYS A 175 -14.19 33.04 -1.20
C LYS A 175 -15.09 32.25 -0.26
N GLN A 176 -16.17 31.66 -0.75
CA GLN A 176 -17.07 30.84 0.07
C GLN A 176 -16.42 29.53 0.54
N VAL A 177 -15.54 28.92 -0.27
CA VAL A 177 -14.76 27.75 0.13
C VAL A 177 -13.69 28.15 1.16
N VAL A 178 -12.97 29.25 0.94
CA VAL A 178 -11.97 29.79 1.88
C VAL A 178 -12.61 30.16 3.22
N GLY A 179 -13.81 30.77 3.18
CA GLY A 179 -14.60 31.13 4.36
C GLY A 179 -15.38 29.98 5.00
N GLY A 180 -15.24 28.74 4.50
CA GLY A 180 -15.88 27.55 5.07
C GLY A 180 -17.39 27.41 4.82
N SER A 181 -18.00 28.34 4.07
CA SER A 181 -19.43 28.32 3.74
C SER A 181 -19.80 27.21 2.73
N ILE A 182 -18.84 26.84 1.86
CA ILE A 182 -18.98 25.67 0.98
C ILE A 182 -17.87 24.66 1.32
N PRO A 183 -18.21 23.43 1.73
CA PRO A 183 -17.21 22.41 1.93
C PRO A 183 -16.60 21.97 0.58
N SER A 184 -15.28 21.83 0.54
CA SER A 184 -14.53 21.52 -0.70
C SER A 184 -14.98 20.21 -1.39
N TYR A 185 -15.39 19.20 -0.62
CA TYR A 185 -15.85 17.92 -1.18
C TYR A 185 -17.19 18.00 -1.92
N ALA A 186 -17.96 19.08 -1.74
CA ALA A 186 -19.28 19.24 -2.36
C ALA A 186 -19.22 19.98 -3.70
N LEU A 187 -18.03 20.42 -4.15
CA LEU A 187 -17.88 21.25 -5.34
C LEU A 187 -18.34 20.54 -6.62
N GLU A 188 -18.04 19.26 -6.79
CA GLU A 188 -18.46 18.49 -7.97
C GLU A 188 -20.00 18.44 -8.06
N THR A 189 -20.68 18.22 -6.93
CA THR A 189 -22.15 18.19 -6.88
C THR A 189 -22.78 19.56 -7.07
N LYS A 190 -22.19 20.62 -6.48
CA LYS A 190 -22.73 21.99 -6.57
C LYS A 190 -22.53 22.63 -7.93
N LEU A 191 -21.38 22.39 -8.56
CA LEU A 191 -21.00 23.06 -9.81
C LEU A 191 -21.43 22.26 -11.05
N GLY A 192 -21.66 20.95 -10.92
CA GLY A 192 -22.03 20.09 -12.06
C GLY A 192 -20.91 19.95 -13.12
N ASP A 193 -19.72 20.47 -12.83
CA ASP A 193 -18.55 20.46 -13.70
C ASP A 193 -17.32 20.07 -12.86
N CYS A 194 -16.81 18.86 -13.06
CA CYS A 194 -15.71 18.30 -12.29
C CYS A 194 -14.39 19.05 -12.52
N LYS A 195 -14.15 19.56 -13.74
CA LYS A 195 -12.94 20.32 -14.06
C LYS A 195 -12.97 21.68 -13.37
N ARG A 196 -14.12 22.38 -13.44
CA ARG A 196 -14.34 23.63 -12.72
C ARG A 196 -14.22 23.44 -11.21
N ALA A 197 -14.78 22.35 -10.67
CA ALA A 197 -14.63 22.00 -9.25
C ALA A 197 -13.16 21.82 -8.85
N ALA A 198 -12.36 21.11 -9.64
CA ALA A 198 -10.93 20.97 -9.39
C ALA A 198 -10.17 22.31 -9.46
N SER A 199 -10.53 23.17 -10.41
CA SER A 199 -9.95 24.52 -10.56
C SER A 199 -10.24 25.41 -9.35
N VAL A 200 -11.51 25.53 -8.95
CA VAL A 200 -11.95 26.31 -7.78
C VAL A 200 -11.30 25.77 -6.50
N ARG A 201 -11.27 24.44 -6.34
CA ARG A 201 -10.63 23.81 -5.18
C ARG A 201 -9.15 24.14 -5.09
N ARG A 202 -8.44 24.03 -6.21
CA ARG A 202 -7.01 24.33 -6.30
C ARG A 202 -6.75 25.78 -5.88
N GLU A 203 -7.51 26.73 -6.41
CA GLU A 203 -7.33 28.14 -6.09
C GLU A 203 -7.64 28.44 -4.62
N ALA A 204 -8.75 27.90 -4.08
CA ALA A 204 -9.06 28.02 -2.67
C ALA A 204 -7.95 27.45 -1.78
N LEU A 205 -7.37 26.30 -2.16
CA LEU A 205 -6.26 25.68 -1.44
C LEU A 205 -4.99 26.54 -1.48
N GLU A 206 -4.65 27.16 -2.61
CA GLU A 206 -3.51 28.09 -2.71
C GLU A 206 -3.71 29.31 -1.80
N ARG A 207 -4.94 29.85 -1.70
CA ARG A 207 -5.26 30.98 -0.80
C ARG A 207 -5.22 30.60 0.68
N ILE A 208 -5.79 29.45 1.05
CA ILE A 208 -5.80 28.96 2.44
C ILE A 208 -4.37 28.71 2.93
N THR A 209 -3.53 28.11 2.09
CA THR A 209 -2.17 27.70 2.49
C THR A 209 -1.11 28.77 2.25
N GLY A 210 -1.38 29.75 1.38
CA GLY A 210 -0.38 30.69 0.90
C GLY A 210 0.74 30.02 0.10
N LYS A 211 0.53 28.81 -0.43
CA LYS A 211 1.50 28.02 -1.20
C LYS A 211 0.98 27.76 -2.59
N SER A 212 1.85 27.86 -3.60
CA SER A 212 1.45 27.65 -4.99
C SER A 212 1.51 26.18 -5.41
N LEU A 213 0.56 25.80 -6.27
CA LEU A 213 0.47 24.55 -7.01
C LEU A 213 0.87 24.72 -8.50
N THR A 214 1.55 25.82 -8.84
CA THR A 214 2.13 26.04 -10.17
C THR A 214 3.04 24.87 -10.54
N GLY A 215 2.87 24.32 -11.74
CA GLY A 215 3.59 23.14 -12.22
C GLY A 215 2.82 21.82 -12.09
N MET A 216 1.76 21.76 -11.27
CA MET A 216 0.80 20.65 -11.32
C MET A 216 -0.21 20.92 -12.45
N PRO A 217 -0.31 20.07 -13.48
CA PRO A 217 -1.27 20.25 -14.55
C PRO A 217 -2.72 20.13 -14.08
N LEU A 218 -3.60 20.89 -14.74
CA LEU A 218 -5.04 20.84 -14.55
C LEU A 218 -5.79 20.51 -15.86
N GLU A 219 -5.24 20.93 -16.99
CA GLU A 219 -5.82 20.77 -18.32
C GLU A 219 -5.63 19.36 -18.89
N ALA A 220 -6.39 19.01 -19.93
CA ALA A 220 -6.27 17.75 -20.68
C ALA A 220 -6.45 16.46 -19.84
N PHE A 221 -7.17 16.56 -18.72
CA PHE A 221 -7.59 15.43 -17.90
C PHE A 221 -9.11 15.33 -17.84
N ASP A 222 -9.64 14.14 -18.03
CA ASP A 222 -11.07 13.85 -17.91
C ASP A 222 -11.43 13.63 -16.44
N TYR A 223 -11.83 14.70 -15.74
CA TYR A 223 -12.20 14.65 -14.33
C TYR A 223 -13.51 13.90 -14.07
N GLU A 224 -14.38 13.74 -15.07
CA GLU A 224 -15.60 12.94 -14.93
C GLU A 224 -15.25 11.46 -14.77
N SER A 225 -14.21 10.99 -15.47
CA SER A 225 -13.75 9.59 -15.40
C SER A 225 -13.25 9.13 -14.03
N ILE A 226 -12.88 10.05 -13.13
CA ILE A 226 -12.40 9.71 -11.78
C ILE A 226 -13.47 9.85 -10.70
N LEU A 227 -14.56 10.57 -10.97
CA LEU A 227 -15.57 10.90 -9.98
C LEU A 227 -16.25 9.63 -9.44
N GLY A 228 -16.20 9.43 -8.13
CA GLY A 228 -16.82 8.29 -7.45
C GLY A 228 -16.16 6.94 -7.76
N GLN A 229 -14.98 6.94 -8.38
CA GLN A 229 -14.30 5.71 -8.80
C GLN A 229 -12.83 5.67 -8.42
N CYS A 230 -12.07 6.75 -8.64
CA CYS A 230 -10.60 6.72 -8.60
C CYS A 230 -9.98 7.69 -7.59
N CYS A 231 -10.55 8.89 -7.43
CA CYS A 231 -10.00 9.91 -6.54
C CYS A 231 -11.07 10.92 -6.13
N GLU A 232 -11.04 11.33 -4.87
CA GLU A 232 -11.87 12.40 -4.32
C GLU A 232 -11.10 13.72 -4.27
N MET A 233 -11.82 14.84 -4.36
CA MET A 233 -11.28 16.19 -4.19
C MET A 233 -10.03 16.52 -5.05
N PRO A 234 -10.04 16.25 -6.38
CA PRO A 234 -8.89 16.52 -7.25
C PRO A 234 -8.52 18.01 -7.29
N VAL A 235 -7.22 18.30 -7.36
CA VAL A 235 -6.64 19.65 -7.58
C VAL A 235 -5.74 19.72 -8.82
N GLY A 236 -5.72 18.65 -9.60
CA GLY A 236 -4.81 18.40 -10.70
C GLY A 236 -4.42 16.92 -10.76
N TYR A 237 -3.36 16.62 -11.50
CA TYR A 237 -2.82 15.26 -11.61
C TYR A 237 -1.29 15.29 -11.70
N ILE A 238 -0.64 14.16 -11.41
CA ILE A 238 0.81 14.00 -11.49
C ILE A 238 1.18 13.30 -12.80
N GLN A 239 2.17 13.84 -13.50
CA GLN A 239 2.74 13.23 -14.69
C GLN A 239 3.92 12.33 -14.31
N ILE A 240 3.86 11.05 -14.68
CA ILE A 240 4.95 10.08 -14.51
C ILE A 240 5.44 9.65 -15.89
N PRO A 241 6.75 9.73 -16.20
CA PRO A 241 7.28 9.27 -17.48
C PRO A 241 7.01 7.78 -17.72
N VAL A 242 6.55 7.43 -18.91
CA VAL A 242 6.35 6.04 -19.34
C VAL A 242 7.41 5.68 -20.39
N GLY A 243 8.24 4.68 -20.09
CA GLY A 243 9.17 4.06 -21.03
C GLY A 243 8.71 2.66 -21.46
N ILE A 244 9.28 2.15 -22.55
CA ILE A 244 8.99 0.81 -23.06
C ILE A 244 10.24 -0.08 -22.93
N ALA A 245 10.06 -1.28 -22.38
CA ALA A 245 11.06 -2.36 -22.40
C ALA A 245 10.57 -3.50 -23.28
N GLY A 246 11.41 -4.01 -24.19
CA GLY A 246 11.07 -5.16 -25.02
C GLY A 246 11.80 -5.23 -26.38
N PRO A 247 11.41 -6.19 -27.24
CA PRO A 247 10.35 -7.17 -27.00
C PRO A 247 10.72 -8.19 -25.91
N LEU A 248 9.78 -8.48 -25.00
CA LEU A 248 9.82 -9.62 -24.10
C LEU A 248 9.15 -10.80 -24.81
N LEU A 249 9.94 -11.80 -25.21
CA LEU A 249 9.43 -13.05 -25.75
C LEU A 249 9.05 -14.00 -24.61
N LEU A 250 7.74 -14.20 -24.42
CA LEU A 250 7.16 -14.95 -23.31
C LEU A 250 6.08 -15.89 -23.83
N ASN A 251 6.19 -17.19 -23.54
CA ASN A 251 5.22 -18.20 -23.99
C ASN A 251 4.95 -18.17 -25.52
N GLY A 252 5.97 -17.83 -26.31
CA GLY A 252 5.87 -17.72 -27.77
C GLY A 252 5.23 -16.42 -28.29
N ALA A 253 4.88 -15.48 -27.41
CA ALA A 253 4.36 -14.15 -27.78
C ALA A 253 5.35 -13.03 -27.41
N GLU A 254 5.35 -11.94 -28.18
CA GLU A 254 6.19 -10.77 -27.94
C GLU A 254 5.39 -9.64 -27.29
N PHE A 255 5.94 -9.06 -26.22
CA PHE A 255 5.33 -7.95 -25.51
C PHE A 255 6.26 -6.73 -25.44
N SER A 256 5.71 -5.56 -25.73
CA SER A 256 6.35 -4.27 -25.46
C SER A 256 5.82 -3.73 -24.13
N VAL A 257 6.63 -3.82 -23.08
CA VAL A 257 6.18 -3.62 -21.70
C VAL A 257 6.25 -2.15 -21.32
N PRO A 258 5.11 -1.48 -21.03
CA PRO A 258 5.09 -0.12 -20.54
C PRO A 258 5.50 -0.06 -19.06
N MET A 259 6.38 0.88 -18.72
CA MET A 259 6.93 1.07 -17.38
C MET A 259 6.89 2.56 -17.02
N ALA A 260 6.06 2.93 -16.05
CA ALA A 260 5.94 4.29 -15.54
C ALA A 260 6.89 4.47 -14.35
N THR A 261 7.92 5.30 -14.49
CA THR A 261 8.95 5.45 -13.45
C THR A 261 9.69 6.78 -13.55
N THR A 262 10.20 7.24 -12.42
CA THR A 262 11.16 8.34 -12.32
C THR A 262 12.57 7.86 -11.99
N GLU A 263 12.78 6.55 -11.77
CA GLU A 263 14.09 5.96 -11.52
C GLU A 263 14.88 5.79 -12.82
N GLY A 264 15.98 6.54 -12.96
CA GLY A 264 16.91 6.38 -14.06
C GLY A 264 17.51 4.97 -14.10
N CYS A 265 17.88 4.49 -15.29
CA CYS A 265 18.31 3.12 -15.60
C CYS A 265 17.23 2.03 -15.56
N LEU A 266 16.09 2.19 -14.87
CA LEU A 266 15.17 1.07 -14.64
C LEU A 266 14.65 0.43 -15.95
N VAL A 267 14.09 1.25 -16.84
CA VAL A 267 13.56 0.79 -18.14
C VAL A 267 14.69 0.23 -19.01
N ALA A 268 15.84 0.91 -19.06
CA ALA A 268 16.99 0.48 -19.86
C ALA A 268 17.57 -0.86 -19.38
N SER A 269 17.65 -1.08 -18.07
CA SER A 269 18.10 -2.33 -17.46
C SER A 269 17.12 -3.46 -17.78
N THR A 270 15.81 -3.22 -17.59
CA THR A 270 14.77 -4.20 -17.92
C THR A 270 14.80 -4.57 -19.40
N ASN A 271 15.00 -3.58 -20.28
CA ASN A 271 15.14 -3.77 -21.72
C ASN A 271 16.37 -4.63 -22.09
N ARG A 272 17.50 -4.44 -21.40
CA ARG A 272 18.69 -5.29 -21.54
C ARG A 272 18.41 -6.74 -21.12
N GLY A 273 17.65 -6.95 -20.06
CA GLY A 273 17.17 -8.27 -19.64
C GLY A 273 16.29 -8.93 -20.69
N CYS A 274 15.30 -8.19 -21.22
CA CYS A 274 14.43 -8.66 -22.30
C CYS A 274 15.25 -9.12 -23.51
N LYS A 275 16.26 -8.32 -23.91
CA LYS A 275 17.18 -8.68 -25.00
C LYS A 275 17.92 -10.00 -24.73
N ALA A 276 18.41 -10.22 -23.52
CA ALA A 276 19.13 -11.45 -23.17
C ALA A 276 18.23 -12.68 -23.23
N ILE A 277 16.99 -12.56 -22.72
CA ILE A 277 15.96 -13.60 -22.80
C ILE A 277 15.60 -13.89 -24.26
N TYR A 278 15.32 -12.86 -25.04
CA TYR A 278 14.95 -12.98 -26.46
C TYR A 278 16.02 -13.70 -27.28
N MET A 279 17.28 -13.28 -27.15
CA MET A 279 18.42 -13.90 -27.86
C MET A 279 18.66 -15.37 -27.46
N SER A 280 18.10 -15.81 -26.33
CA SER A 280 18.24 -17.17 -25.84
C SER A 280 17.02 -18.06 -26.10
N GLY A 281 16.01 -17.56 -26.82
CA GLY A 281 14.82 -18.32 -27.22
C GLY A 281 13.54 -17.97 -26.46
N GLY A 282 13.58 -16.96 -25.59
CA GLY A 282 12.41 -16.53 -24.82
C GLY A 282 12.33 -17.14 -23.43
N ALA A 283 11.30 -16.72 -22.69
CA ALA A 283 10.96 -17.24 -21.38
C ALA A 283 9.66 -18.04 -21.42
N THR A 284 9.51 -18.97 -20.49
CA THR A 284 8.26 -19.72 -20.26
C THR A 284 7.69 -19.35 -18.90
N CYS A 285 6.39 -19.06 -18.83
CA CYS A 285 5.71 -18.72 -17.60
C CYS A 285 4.43 -19.53 -17.43
N MET A 286 4.27 -20.10 -16.23
CA MET A 286 3.15 -20.92 -15.84
C MET A 286 2.40 -20.25 -14.71
N LEU A 287 1.07 -20.21 -14.84
CA LEU A 287 0.17 -19.83 -13.76
C LEU A 287 -0.15 -21.06 -12.92
N LEU A 288 0.09 -20.96 -11.62
CA LEU A 288 -0.09 -22.04 -10.65
C LEU A 288 -1.40 -21.91 -9.86
N LYS A 289 -1.84 -20.67 -9.62
CA LYS A 289 -3.07 -20.36 -8.87
C LYS A 289 -3.65 -19.01 -9.29
N ASP A 290 -4.97 -18.89 -9.25
CA ASP A 290 -5.72 -17.64 -9.51
C ASP A 290 -6.88 -17.53 -8.52
N GLY A 291 -6.71 -16.74 -7.48
CA GLY A 291 -7.70 -16.57 -6.42
C GLY A 291 -7.40 -15.36 -5.52
N MET A 292 -8.26 -14.35 -5.57
CA MET A 292 -8.21 -13.21 -4.65
C MET A 292 -8.81 -13.60 -3.30
N THR A 293 -8.34 -12.96 -2.22
CA THR A 293 -8.75 -13.31 -0.86
C THR A 293 -9.36 -12.15 -0.09
N ARG A 294 -10.32 -12.49 0.77
CA ARG A 294 -10.83 -11.62 1.84
C ARG A 294 -10.95 -12.45 3.10
N ALA A 295 -10.58 -11.87 4.23
CA ALA A 295 -10.61 -12.57 5.50
C ALA A 295 -11.26 -11.74 6.60
N PRO A 296 -12.57 -11.91 6.87
CA PRO A 296 -13.22 -11.33 8.04
C PRO A 296 -12.68 -11.94 9.33
N VAL A 297 -12.89 -11.20 10.41
CA VAL A 297 -12.71 -11.67 11.78
C VAL A 297 -14.06 -11.61 12.49
N VAL A 298 -14.41 -12.73 13.10
CA VAL A 298 -15.63 -12.88 13.91
C VAL A 298 -15.28 -13.34 15.31
N ARG A 299 -16.17 -13.08 16.27
CA ARG A 299 -15.97 -13.37 17.69
C ARG A 299 -17.18 -14.11 18.26
N PHE A 300 -16.90 -15.01 19.21
CA PHE A 300 -17.89 -15.73 19.98
C PHE A 300 -17.72 -15.55 21.49
N GLY A 301 -18.67 -16.07 22.26
CA GLY A 301 -18.58 -16.13 23.73
C GLY A 301 -17.49 -17.07 24.25
N SER A 302 -17.07 -18.07 23.47
CA SER A 302 -16.03 -19.04 23.86
C SER A 302 -15.19 -19.53 22.68
N ALA A 303 -14.00 -20.05 22.96
CA ALA A 303 -13.15 -20.70 21.96
C ALA A 303 -13.81 -21.95 21.34
N LYS A 304 -14.64 -22.68 22.12
CA LYS A 304 -15.41 -23.82 21.62
C LYS A 304 -16.35 -23.40 20.49
N ARG A 305 -17.14 -22.33 20.68
CA ARG A 305 -18.04 -21.79 19.65
C ARG A 305 -17.30 -21.31 18.41
N ALA A 306 -16.17 -20.63 18.60
CA ALA A 306 -15.30 -20.22 17.50
C ALA A 306 -14.78 -21.43 16.69
N ALA A 307 -14.45 -22.54 17.37
CA ALA A 307 -14.04 -23.80 16.74
C ALA A 307 -15.19 -24.51 16.01
N GLU A 308 -16.40 -24.49 16.56
CA GLU A 308 -17.58 -25.04 15.89
C GLU A 308 -17.84 -24.33 14.54
N LEU A 309 -17.69 -22.99 14.47
CA LEU A 309 -17.77 -22.28 13.18
C LEU A 309 -16.66 -22.69 12.21
N LYS A 310 -15.41 -22.83 12.69
CA LYS A 310 -14.29 -23.28 11.84
C LYS A 310 -14.57 -24.66 11.24
N LEU A 311 -15.00 -25.60 12.07
CA LEU A 311 -15.32 -26.97 11.62
C LEU A 311 -16.45 -26.95 10.60
N PHE A 312 -17.50 -26.15 10.83
CA PHE A 312 -18.59 -26.00 9.87
C PHE A 312 -18.13 -25.44 8.51
N LEU A 313 -17.30 -24.39 8.52
CA LEU A 313 -16.82 -23.71 7.31
C LEU A 313 -15.81 -24.53 6.49
N GLU A 314 -15.05 -25.42 7.14
CA GLU A 314 -14.05 -26.28 6.49
C GLU A 314 -14.58 -27.69 6.17
N ASP A 315 -15.82 -27.99 6.55
CA ASP A 315 -16.50 -29.24 6.19
C ASP A 315 -16.85 -29.24 4.69
N PRO A 316 -16.33 -30.19 3.89
CA PRO A 316 -16.68 -30.32 2.48
C PRO A 316 -18.19 -30.42 2.21
N GLU A 317 -18.98 -30.98 3.14
CA GLU A 317 -20.44 -31.13 2.97
C GLU A 317 -21.16 -29.77 2.97
N ASN A 318 -20.60 -28.76 3.63
CA ASN A 318 -21.19 -27.42 3.70
C ASN A 318 -20.71 -26.48 2.58
N PHE A 319 -19.61 -26.83 1.89
CA PHE A 319 -18.96 -25.92 0.94
C PHE A 319 -19.89 -25.50 -0.20
N ASP A 320 -20.65 -26.43 -0.79
CA ASP A 320 -21.52 -26.14 -1.93
C ASP A 320 -22.60 -25.10 -1.57
N THR A 321 -23.19 -25.21 -0.37
CA THR A 321 -24.17 -24.24 0.13
C THR A 321 -23.54 -22.86 0.33
N LEU A 322 -22.36 -22.81 0.96
CA LEU A 322 -21.61 -21.56 1.17
C LEU A 322 -21.21 -20.92 -0.17
N ALA A 323 -20.79 -21.74 -1.14
CA ALA A 323 -20.45 -21.29 -2.48
C ALA A 323 -21.68 -20.73 -3.21
N VAL A 324 -22.85 -21.38 -3.12
CA VAL A 324 -24.10 -20.85 -3.69
C VAL A 324 -24.43 -19.47 -3.11
N VAL A 325 -24.31 -19.30 -1.79
CA VAL A 325 -24.56 -18.01 -1.13
C VAL A 325 -23.58 -16.93 -1.58
N PHE A 326 -22.28 -17.25 -1.60
CA PHE A 326 -21.23 -16.34 -2.07
C PHE A 326 -21.45 -15.92 -3.53
N ASN A 327 -21.68 -16.91 -4.39
CA ASN A 327 -21.74 -16.75 -5.85
C ASN A 327 -22.97 -15.97 -6.33
N LYS A 328 -23.99 -15.77 -5.49
CA LYS A 328 -25.14 -14.88 -5.80
C LYS A 328 -24.73 -13.41 -5.94
N SER A 329 -23.59 -13.02 -5.35
CA SER A 329 -23.13 -11.63 -5.35
C SER A 329 -22.61 -11.14 -6.71
N SER A 330 -22.17 -12.06 -7.58
CA SER A 330 -21.52 -11.73 -8.86
C SER A 330 -21.55 -12.89 -9.87
N ARG A 331 -21.54 -12.56 -11.16
CA ARG A 331 -21.38 -13.54 -12.24
C ARG A 331 -19.95 -14.08 -12.35
N PHE A 332 -18.95 -13.28 -11.95
CA PHE A 332 -17.52 -13.61 -12.07
C PHE A 332 -16.90 -14.12 -10.76
N GLY A 333 -17.44 -13.67 -9.63
CA GLY A 333 -17.00 -14.10 -8.31
C GLY A 333 -17.40 -15.54 -8.05
N LYS A 334 -16.43 -16.45 -7.98
CA LYS A 334 -16.67 -17.85 -7.58
C LYS A 334 -15.84 -18.24 -6.38
N LEU A 335 -16.49 -18.68 -5.31
CA LEU A 335 -15.80 -19.22 -4.14
C LEU A 335 -15.02 -20.48 -4.53
N GLN A 336 -13.76 -20.57 -4.14
CA GLN A 336 -12.86 -21.70 -4.41
C GLN A 336 -12.49 -22.45 -3.14
N SER A 337 -12.25 -21.75 -2.02
CA SER A 337 -11.92 -22.38 -0.75
C SER A 337 -12.16 -21.42 0.42
N ILE A 338 -12.32 -21.98 1.62
CA ILE A 338 -12.33 -21.25 2.89
C ILE A 338 -11.27 -21.88 3.80
N LYS A 339 -10.44 -21.06 4.42
CA LYS A 339 -9.44 -21.50 5.41
C LYS A 339 -9.52 -20.64 6.66
N CYS A 340 -9.70 -21.27 7.81
CA CYS A 340 -9.88 -20.58 9.08
C CYS A 340 -8.65 -20.69 9.98
N ALA A 341 -8.33 -19.59 10.66
CA ALA A 341 -7.41 -19.58 11.80
C ALA A 341 -8.17 -19.12 13.06
N ILE A 342 -7.81 -19.65 14.23
CA ILE A 342 -8.43 -19.31 15.52
C ILE A 342 -7.40 -18.66 16.44
N ALA A 343 -7.81 -17.58 17.11
CA ALA A 343 -7.07 -17.00 18.22
C ALA A 343 -8.03 -16.79 19.41
N GLY A 344 -7.99 -17.71 20.37
CA GLY A 344 -8.93 -17.73 21.48
C GLY A 344 -10.37 -17.87 21.01
N LYS A 345 -11.20 -16.86 21.27
CA LYS A 345 -12.63 -16.82 20.90
C LYS A 345 -12.91 -16.10 19.56
N ASN A 346 -11.86 -15.81 18.78
CA ASN A 346 -11.97 -15.16 17.49
C ASN A 346 -11.61 -16.14 16.36
N THR A 347 -12.37 -16.11 15.26
CA THR A 347 -12.11 -16.88 14.03
C THR A 347 -11.82 -15.92 12.88
N TYR A 348 -10.69 -16.15 12.20
CA TYR A 348 -10.25 -15.42 11.00
C TYR A 348 -10.51 -16.31 9.79
N ILE A 349 -11.40 -15.89 8.89
CA ILE A 349 -11.96 -16.78 7.87
C ILE A 349 -11.47 -16.33 6.50
N ARG A 350 -10.43 -16.96 5.95
CA ARG A 350 -9.85 -16.57 4.64
C ARG A 350 -10.61 -17.23 3.50
N PHE A 351 -11.47 -16.47 2.84
CA PHE A 351 -12.14 -16.85 1.60
C PHE A 351 -11.19 -16.65 0.42
N CYS A 352 -11.08 -17.65 -0.46
CA CYS A 352 -10.35 -17.57 -1.74
C CYS A 352 -11.34 -17.72 -2.89
N CYS A 353 -11.29 -16.81 -3.86
CA CYS A 353 -12.31 -16.73 -4.91
C CYS A 353 -11.71 -16.32 -6.26
N SER A 354 -12.24 -16.85 -7.36
CA SER A 354 -11.94 -16.32 -8.70
C SER A 354 -12.64 -14.99 -8.91
N THR A 355 -12.05 -14.12 -9.72
CA THR A 355 -12.55 -12.75 -9.91
C THR A 355 -12.74 -12.31 -11.37
N GLY A 356 -12.68 -13.26 -12.31
CA GLY A 356 -12.61 -12.93 -13.73
C GLY A 356 -11.39 -12.04 -14.00
N ASP A 357 -11.57 -11.00 -14.82
CA ASP A 357 -10.50 -10.08 -15.18
C ASP A 357 -10.33 -8.89 -14.22
N ALA A 358 -11.19 -8.78 -13.21
CA ALA A 358 -11.00 -7.79 -12.16
C ALA A 358 -9.97 -8.30 -11.13
N MET A 359 -9.23 -7.38 -10.51
CA MET A 359 -8.46 -7.69 -9.31
C MET A 359 -9.41 -8.17 -8.18
N GLY A 360 -10.59 -7.55 -8.10
CA GLY A 360 -11.78 -8.18 -7.51
C GLY A 360 -12.07 -7.90 -6.04
N MET A 361 -11.33 -7.01 -5.38
CA MET A 361 -11.48 -6.75 -3.94
C MET A 361 -12.90 -6.35 -3.50
N ASN A 362 -13.58 -5.49 -4.25
CA ASN A 362 -14.97 -5.09 -3.94
C ASN A 362 -15.94 -6.25 -4.11
N MET A 363 -15.75 -7.04 -5.17
CA MET A 363 -16.58 -8.20 -5.47
C MET A 363 -16.44 -9.30 -4.42
N VAL A 364 -15.21 -9.60 -4.00
CA VAL A 364 -14.96 -10.58 -2.95
C VAL A 364 -15.53 -10.11 -1.61
N SER A 365 -15.36 -8.84 -1.24
CA SER A 365 -15.97 -8.31 -0.01
C SER A 365 -17.48 -8.46 0.03
N LYS A 366 -18.17 -8.18 -1.08
CA LYS A 366 -19.63 -8.37 -1.19
C LYS A 366 -20.04 -9.83 -1.06
N GLY A 367 -19.34 -10.74 -1.72
CA GLY A 367 -19.61 -12.17 -1.61
C GLY A 367 -19.41 -12.71 -0.19
N VAL A 368 -18.36 -12.26 0.49
CA VAL A 368 -18.12 -12.60 1.89
C VAL A 368 -19.22 -12.06 2.80
N GLN A 369 -19.67 -10.81 2.61
CA GLN A 369 -20.75 -10.25 3.42
C GLN A 369 -22.02 -11.11 3.33
N ASN A 370 -22.41 -11.55 2.13
CA ASN A 370 -23.56 -12.44 1.95
C ASN A 370 -23.41 -13.75 2.74
N VAL A 371 -22.20 -14.32 2.78
CA VAL A 371 -21.95 -15.55 3.55
C VAL A 371 -22.04 -15.28 5.05
N LEU A 372 -21.50 -14.16 5.53
CA LEU A 372 -21.61 -13.77 6.94
C LEU A 372 -23.07 -13.56 7.35
N ASP A 373 -23.87 -12.89 6.52
CA ASP A 373 -25.30 -12.66 6.78
C ASP A 373 -26.08 -13.99 6.80
N TYR A 374 -25.74 -14.93 5.91
CA TYR A 374 -26.31 -16.27 5.92
C TYR A 374 -25.99 -17.03 7.21
N LEU A 375 -24.73 -17.01 7.65
CA LEU A 375 -24.26 -17.69 8.84
C LEU A 375 -24.92 -17.19 10.14
N GLN A 376 -25.40 -15.94 10.18
CA GLN A 376 -26.13 -15.40 11.35
C GLN A 376 -27.39 -16.21 11.71
N THR A 377 -27.94 -17.00 10.78
CA THR A 377 -29.09 -17.86 11.06
C THR A 377 -28.74 -19.01 12.00
N ASP A 378 -27.61 -19.70 11.74
CA ASP A 378 -27.17 -20.87 12.51
C ASP A 378 -26.19 -20.50 13.64
N PHE A 379 -25.56 -19.33 13.54
CA PHE A 379 -24.63 -18.77 14.51
C PHE A 379 -25.09 -17.37 14.97
N PRO A 380 -26.27 -17.22 15.60
CA PRO A 380 -26.81 -15.91 16.01
C PRO A 380 -25.98 -15.25 17.13
N ASP A 381 -25.08 -16.00 17.77
CA ASP A 381 -24.11 -15.51 18.75
C ASP A 381 -22.79 -15.03 18.13
N MET A 382 -22.68 -15.03 16.79
CA MET A 382 -21.51 -14.56 16.05
C MET A 382 -21.46 -13.04 15.96
N ASP A 383 -20.44 -12.44 16.56
CA ASP A 383 -20.16 -11.00 16.46
C ASP A 383 -19.17 -10.74 15.31
N VAL A 384 -19.62 -10.05 14.26
CA VAL A 384 -18.78 -9.71 13.10
C VAL A 384 -17.96 -8.46 13.42
N MET A 385 -16.74 -8.68 13.91
CA MET A 385 -15.83 -7.60 14.29
C MET A 385 -15.35 -6.78 13.09
N GLY A 386 -15.25 -7.39 11.91
CA GLY A 386 -14.93 -6.67 10.68
C GLY A 386 -14.73 -7.57 9.47
N ILE A 387 -15.07 -7.04 8.29
CA ILE A 387 -14.94 -7.75 7.00
C ILE A 387 -13.49 -8.03 6.60
N SER A 388 -12.54 -7.29 7.17
CA SER A 388 -11.10 -7.45 6.96
C SER A 388 -10.36 -7.51 8.30
N GLY A 389 -10.14 -8.72 8.79
CA GLY A 389 -9.35 -9.03 9.99
C GLY A 389 -7.85 -9.13 9.73
N ASN A 390 -7.33 -8.48 8.70
CA ASN A 390 -5.93 -8.53 8.26
C ASN A 390 -5.36 -9.90 7.87
N TYR A 391 -6.14 -10.98 7.90
CA TYR A 391 -5.72 -12.33 7.48
C TYR A 391 -5.87 -12.58 5.96
N CYS A 392 -6.22 -11.55 5.18
CA CYS A 392 -6.31 -11.67 3.72
C CYS A 392 -4.94 -12.07 3.11
N SER A 393 -3.81 -11.43 3.42
CA SER A 393 -3.62 -10.04 3.91
C SER A 393 -3.57 -9.08 2.70
N ASP A 394 -3.86 -7.79 2.87
CA ASP A 394 -3.95 -6.84 1.75
C ASP A 394 -3.14 -5.57 2.02
N LYS A 395 -2.18 -5.24 1.16
CA LYS A 395 -1.24 -4.11 1.28
C LYS A 395 -0.35 -4.18 2.55
N LYS A 396 -0.09 -5.38 3.08
CA LYS A 396 0.78 -5.61 4.24
C LYS A 396 1.66 -6.85 4.02
N PRO A 397 2.96 -6.81 4.37
CA PRO A 397 3.81 -7.98 4.23
C PRO A 397 3.30 -9.10 5.17
N ALA A 398 2.94 -10.24 4.59
CA ALA A 398 2.32 -11.34 5.34
C ALA A 398 2.72 -12.72 4.80
N ALA A 399 3.14 -13.61 5.71
CA ALA A 399 3.59 -14.96 5.37
C ALA A 399 2.47 -15.80 4.76
N VAL A 400 1.22 -15.55 5.12
CA VAL A 400 0.07 -16.25 4.53
C VAL A 400 -0.01 -16.04 3.01
N ASN A 401 0.35 -14.86 2.51
CA ASN A 401 0.35 -14.59 1.07
C ASN A 401 1.55 -15.22 0.38
N TRP A 402 2.69 -15.30 1.06
CA TRP A 402 3.88 -16.03 0.57
C TRP A 402 3.62 -17.53 0.44
N ILE A 403 3.03 -18.14 1.47
CA ILE A 403 2.86 -19.59 1.58
C ILE A 403 1.64 -20.09 0.79
N GLU A 404 0.50 -19.41 0.92
CA GLU A 404 -0.77 -19.88 0.37
C GLU A 404 -1.13 -19.20 -0.96
N GLY A 405 -0.38 -18.17 -1.35
CA GLY A 405 -0.68 -17.31 -2.49
C GLY A 405 -1.83 -16.33 -2.24
N ARG A 406 -1.96 -15.34 -3.13
CA ARG A 406 -3.06 -14.36 -3.21
C ARG A 406 -3.10 -13.69 -4.58
N GLY A 407 -4.26 -13.61 -5.23
CA GLY A 407 -4.31 -13.17 -6.62
C GLY A 407 -3.75 -14.26 -7.54
N LYS A 408 -2.74 -13.94 -8.35
CA LYS A 408 -2.09 -14.87 -9.27
C LYS A 408 -0.76 -15.37 -8.71
N SER A 409 -0.59 -16.68 -8.61
CA SER A 409 0.69 -17.32 -8.32
C SER A 409 1.31 -17.79 -9.63
N VAL A 410 2.52 -17.33 -9.94
CA VAL A 410 3.20 -17.62 -11.20
C VAL A 410 4.65 -18.04 -10.98
N VAL A 411 5.15 -18.87 -11.88
CA VAL A 411 6.58 -19.15 -12.04
C VAL A 411 6.98 -18.79 -13.47
N CYS A 412 8.12 -18.13 -13.63
CA CYS A 412 8.66 -17.75 -14.93
C CYS A 412 10.13 -18.11 -15.00
N GLU A 413 10.55 -18.76 -16.08
CA GLU A 413 11.92 -19.24 -16.26
C GLU A 413 12.46 -18.98 -17.66
N ALA A 414 13.79 -18.94 -17.76
CA ALA A 414 14.51 -18.88 -19.01
C ALA A 414 15.87 -19.58 -18.89
N VAL A 415 16.38 -20.06 -20.03
CA VAL A 415 17.78 -20.47 -20.17
C VAL A 415 18.52 -19.40 -20.95
N ILE A 416 19.58 -18.84 -20.38
CA ILE A 416 20.40 -17.79 -20.99
C ILE A 416 21.74 -18.40 -21.43
N LYS A 417 22.00 -18.34 -22.75
CA LYS A 417 23.19 -18.96 -23.33
C LYS A 417 24.48 -18.28 -22.87
N GLU A 418 25.56 -19.05 -22.71
CA GLU A 418 26.89 -18.55 -22.27
C GLU A 418 27.31 -17.28 -23.01
N GLU A 419 27.18 -17.28 -24.34
CA GLU A 419 27.58 -16.16 -25.17
C GLU A 419 26.76 -14.89 -24.90
N VAL A 420 25.49 -15.03 -24.53
CA VAL A 420 24.59 -13.93 -24.22
C VAL A 420 24.93 -13.38 -22.84
N VAL A 421 25.21 -14.24 -21.86
CA VAL A 421 25.72 -13.81 -20.55
C VAL A 421 27.00 -12.97 -20.71
N ARG A 422 27.95 -13.43 -21.52
CA ARG A 422 29.20 -12.70 -21.76
C ARG A 422 28.99 -11.42 -22.59
N LYS A 423 28.31 -11.51 -23.74
CA LYS A 423 28.20 -10.40 -24.71
C LYS A 423 27.17 -9.35 -24.31
N VAL A 424 26.02 -9.75 -23.74
CA VAL A 424 24.93 -8.83 -23.40
C VAL A 424 25.01 -8.45 -21.93
N LEU A 425 25.12 -9.44 -21.04
CA LEU A 425 25.09 -9.22 -19.59
C LEU A 425 26.46 -8.85 -18.99
N LYS A 426 27.54 -8.99 -19.77
CA LYS A 426 28.90 -8.54 -19.43
C LYS A 426 29.43 -9.16 -18.13
N THR A 427 29.05 -10.42 -17.89
CA THR A 427 29.47 -11.22 -16.73
C THR A 427 29.68 -12.68 -17.14
N ASN A 428 29.78 -13.61 -16.19
CA ASN A 428 29.83 -15.06 -16.40
C ASN A 428 28.79 -15.77 -15.51
N VAL A 429 28.49 -17.04 -15.82
CA VAL A 429 27.46 -17.83 -15.13
C VAL A 429 27.81 -18.08 -13.66
N ALA A 430 29.05 -18.49 -13.37
CA ALA A 430 29.49 -18.80 -12.01
C ALA A 430 29.29 -17.61 -11.06
N SER A 431 29.68 -16.40 -11.48
CA SER A 431 29.48 -15.18 -10.69
C SER A 431 28.01 -14.84 -10.45
N LEU A 432 27.11 -15.15 -11.40
CA LEU A 432 25.68 -14.93 -11.23
C LEU A 432 25.07 -15.88 -10.21
N VAL A 433 25.40 -17.17 -10.32
CA VAL A 433 24.92 -18.22 -9.40
C VAL A 433 25.41 -17.94 -7.99
N GLU A 434 26.71 -17.65 -7.82
CA GLU A 434 27.30 -17.31 -6.53
C GLU A 434 26.65 -16.05 -5.92
N LEU A 435 26.51 -14.98 -6.72
CA LEU A 435 25.88 -13.76 -6.23
C LEU A 435 24.42 -13.98 -5.85
N ASN A 436 23.66 -14.78 -6.60
CA ASN A 436 22.26 -15.09 -6.24
C ASN A 436 22.18 -15.83 -4.90
N MET A 437 23.03 -16.84 -4.71
CA MET A 437 23.12 -17.58 -3.44
C MET A 437 23.48 -16.66 -2.26
N LEU A 438 24.47 -15.78 -2.43
CA LEU A 438 24.94 -14.92 -1.34
C LEU A 438 24.01 -13.73 -1.09
N LYS A 439 23.44 -13.12 -2.13
CA LYS A 439 22.61 -11.92 -2.01
C LYS A 439 21.14 -12.26 -1.78
N ASN A 440 20.50 -12.89 -2.77
CA ASN A 440 19.05 -13.07 -2.81
C ASN A 440 18.57 -14.14 -1.84
N LEU A 441 19.41 -15.14 -1.54
CA LEU A 441 19.07 -16.18 -0.57
C LEU A 441 19.69 -15.89 0.80
N THR A 442 21.02 -16.00 0.93
CA THR A 442 21.70 -15.85 2.22
C THR A 442 21.51 -14.44 2.80
N GLY A 443 21.74 -13.40 2.01
CA GLY A 443 21.56 -12.01 2.46
C GLY A 443 20.13 -11.70 2.91
N SER A 444 19.13 -12.14 2.15
CA SER A 444 17.72 -12.01 2.52
C SER A 444 17.37 -12.82 3.78
N ALA A 445 17.94 -14.02 3.95
CA ALA A 445 17.77 -14.81 5.17
C ALA A 445 18.38 -14.11 6.39
N MET A 446 19.60 -13.57 6.26
CA MET A 446 20.24 -12.78 7.32
C MET A 446 19.44 -11.53 7.69
N ALA A 447 18.73 -10.93 6.73
CA ALA A 447 17.86 -9.78 6.94
C ALA A 447 16.49 -10.13 7.54
N GLY A 448 16.14 -11.42 7.66
CA GLY A 448 14.80 -11.85 8.05
C GLY A 448 13.72 -11.43 7.04
N ALA A 449 14.07 -11.37 5.75
CA ALA A 449 13.15 -10.90 4.71
C ALA A 449 11.96 -11.85 4.54
N LEU A 450 10.75 -11.28 4.43
CA LEU A 450 9.52 -12.01 4.17
C LEU A 450 9.15 -11.89 2.69
N GLY A 451 9.26 -12.98 1.94
CA GLY A 451 8.98 -13.01 0.49
C GLY A 451 9.95 -12.21 -0.38
N GLY A 452 10.99 -11.61 0.21
CA GLY A 452 11.98 -10.75 -0.46
C GLY A 452 13.28 -11.46 -0.85
N PHE A 453 13.19 -12.61 -1.52
CA PHE A 453 14.35 -13.40 -1.95
C PHE A 453 14.75 -13.07 -3.40
N ASN A 454 14.84 -11.77 -3.70
CA ASN A 454 15.04 -11.23 -5.05
C ASN A 454 15.89 -9.94 -5.00
N ALA A 455 16.25 -9.42 -6.17
CA ALA A 455 17.05 -8.21 -6.28
C ALA A 455 16.21 -6.93 -6.25
N HIS A 456 15.23 -6.80 -7.14
CA HIS A 456 14.40 -5.60 -7.29
C HIS A 456 13.03 -5.87 -7.94
N ALA A 457 12.39 -7.00 -7.64
CA ALA A 457 11.05 -7.31 -8.20
C ALA A 457 10.05 -6.16 -8.00
N SER A 458 10.11 -5.51 -6.83
CA SER A 458 9.30 -4.32 -6.49
C SER A 458 9.44 -3.16 -7.49
N ASN A 459 10.63 -2.89 -8.02
CA ASN A 459 10.81 -1.80 -9.00
C ASN A 459 10.04 -2.08 -10.29
N ILE A 460 10.09 -3.32 -10.76
CA ILE A 460 9.43 -3.74 -12.01
C ILE A 460 7.92 -3.77 -11.82
N VAL A 461 7.44 -4.37 -10.74
CA VAL A 461 6.01 -4.46 -10.40
C VAL A 461 5.42 -3.07 -10.29
N ALA A 462 6.02 -2.17 -9.50
CA ALA A 462 5.52 -0.81 -9.34
C ALA A 462 5.45 -0.04 -10.67
N ALA A 463 6.49 -0.15 -11.50
CA ALA A 463 6.53 0.57 -12.78
C ALA A 463 5.43 0.11 -13.76
N ILE A 464 5.18 -1.21 -13.83
CA ILE A 464 4.10 -1.75 -14.65
C ILE A 464 2.73 -1.40 -14.03
N TYR A 465 2.60 -1.46 -12.71
CA TYR A 465 1.34 -1.21 -12.00
C TYR A 465 0.85 0.22 -12.24
N ILE A 466 1.74 1.21 -12.09
CA ILE A 466 1.42 2.61 -12.36
C ILE A 466 1.07 2.82 -13.84
N ALA A 467 1.83 2.21 -14.75
CA ALA A 467 1.58 2.33 -16.19
C ALA A 467 0.23 1.72 -16.61
N THR A 468 -0.20 0.64 -15.96
CA THR A 468 -1.37 -0.15 -16.38
C THR A 468 -2.59 0.03 -15.46
N GLY A 469 -2.55 1.00 -14.54
CA GLY A 469 -3.70 1.37 -13.71
C GLY A 469 -4.07 0.35 -12.62
N GLN A 470 -3.08 -0.42 -12.18
CA GLN A 470 -3.20 -1.28 -11.01
C GLN A 470 -3.10 -0.45 -9.72
N ASP A 471 -3.32 -1.07 -8.57
CA ASP A 471 -3.16 -0.43 -7.26
C ASP A 471 -1.68 -0.47 -6.82
N PRO A 472 -0.94 0.65 -6.80
CA PRO A 472 0.48 0.63 -6.48
C PRO A 472 0.78 0.20 -5.03
N ALA A 473 -0.19 0.30 -4.11
CA ALA A 473 -0.01 -0.14 -2.74
C ALA A 473 0.04 -1.68 -2.62
N GLN A 474 -0.53 -2.41 -3.59
CA GLN A 474 -0.44 -3.88 -3.66
C GLN A 474 0.95 -4.37 -4.04
N ASN A 475 1.85 -3.49 -4.49
CA ASN A 475 3.26 -3.82 -4.71
C ASN A 475 3.93 -4.47 -3.48
N VAL A 476 3.47 -4.17 -2.26
CA VAL A 476 3.98 -4.78 -1.02
C VAL A 476 3.97 -6.32 -1.08
N GLU A 477 2.91 -6.91 -1.61
CA GLU A 477 2.73 -8.37 -1.65
C GLU A 477 2.93 -8.91 -3.06
N SER A 478 2.55 -8.14 -4.08
CA SER A 478 2.75 -8.48 -5.48
C SER A 478 4.21 -8.54 -5.90
N SER A 479 5.12 -7.94 -5.11
CA SER A 479 6.57 -8.05 -5.31
C SER A 479 7.22 -9.20 -4.54
N HIS A 480 6.45 -10.00 -3.79
CA HIS A 480 6.95 -11.25 -3.23
C HIS A 480 7.51 -12.11 -4.36
N CYS A 481 8.80 -12.41 -4.28
CA CYS A 481 9.53 -13.09 -5.34
C CYS A 481 10.73 -13.83 -4.75
N ILE A 482 10.92 -15.06 -5.18
CA ILE A 482 12.19 -15.79 -5.04
C ILE A 482 12.83 -15.96 -6.42
N THR A 483 14.08 -15.53 -6.53
CA THR A 483 14.89 -15.67 -7.74
C THR A 483 15.90 -16.80 -7.55
N MET A 484 15.85 -17.79 -8.45
CA MET A 484 16.79 -18.91 -8.48
C MET A 484 17.66 -18.83 -9.74
N MET A 485 18.93 -19.21 -9.60
CA MET A 485 19.92 -19.23 -10.67
C MET A 485 20.76 -20.48 -10.55
N GLU A 486 20.83 -21.25 -11.63
CA GLU A 486 21.56 -22.51 -11.69
C GLU A 486 22.42 -22.57 -12.95
N ALA A 487 23.62 -23.13 -12.81
CA ALA A 487 24.49 -23.41 -13.94
C ALA A 487 24.05 -24.74 -14.57
N ILE A 488 23.84 -24.75 -15.88
CA ILE A 488 23.40 -25.94 -16.62
C ILE A 488 24.29 -26.15 -17.86
N ASN A 489 24.10 -27.29 -18.54
CA ASN A 489 24.83 -27.64 -19.77
C ASN A 489 26.37 -27.61 -19.58
N ASN A 490 26.85 -28.22 -18.50
CA ASN A 490 28.27 -28.21 -18.07
C ASN A 490 28.75 -26.78 -17.71
N ASP A 491 27.98 -26.08 -16.88
CA ASP A 491 28.25 -24.74 -16.35
C ASP A 491 28.37 -23.61 -17.40
N LYS A 492 27.88 -23.85 -18.62
CA LYS A 492 27.95 -22.88 -19.72
C LYS A 492 26.76 -21.95 -19.75
N ASP A 493 25.57 -22.51 -19.57
CA ASP A 493 24.33 -21.75 -19.68
C ASP A 493 23.76 -21.50 -18.29
N LEU A 494 22.99 -20.42 -18.16
CA LEU A 494 22.32 -20.05 -16.92
C LEU A 494 20.84 -20.41 -17.03
N HIS A 495 20.36 -21.31 -16.18
CA HIS A 495 18.93 -21.35 -15.86
C HIS A 495 18.64 -20.26 -14.84
N ILE A 496 17.59 -19.48 -15.08
CA ILE A 496 17.09 -18.48 -14.15
C ILE A 496 15.58 -18.64 -14.04
N SER A 497 15.06 -18.56 -12.82
CA SER A 497 13.62 -18.51 -12.58
C SER A 497 13.25 -17.49 -11.51
N VAL A 498 12.02 -16.98 -11.61
CA VAL A 498 11.35 -16.21 -10.58
C VAL A 498 10.02 -16.88 -10.23
N THR A 499 9.73 -16.99 -8.94
CA THR A 499 8.43 -17.47 -8.45
C THR A 499 7.77 -16.37 -7.63
N MET A 500 6.59 -15.95 -8.08
CA MET A 500 5.83 -14.85 -7.50
C MET A 500 4.45 -15.35 -7.06
N PRO A 501 4.25 -15.69 -5.78
CA PRO A 501 3.04 -16.37 -5.33
C PRO A 501 1.82 -15.46 -5.18
N SER A 502 2.01 -14.14 -5.19
CA SER A 502 0.95 -13.21 -4.77
C SER A 502 0.74 -11.98 -5.67
N ILE A 503 0.76 -12.12 -7.00
CA ILE A 503 0.55 -11.00 -7.93
C ILE A 503 -0.93 -10.60 -7.98
N GLU A 504 -1.26 -9.37 -7.58
CA GLU A 504 -2.61 -8.84 -7.53
C GLU A 504 -2.85 -7.88 -8.71
N VAL A 505 -3.33 -8.41 -9.83
CA VAL A 505 -3.63 -7.61 -11.03
C VAL A 505 -5.05 -7.81 -11.54
N GLY A 506 -5.53 -6.80 -12.26
CA GLY A 506 -6.76 -6.85 -13.04
C GLY A 506 -6.66 -5.98 -14.30
N THR A 507 -7.52 -6.25 -15.27
CA THR A 507 -7.61 -5.50 -16.53
C THR A 507 -8.96 -4.79 -16.69
N VAL A 508 -9.78 -4.84 -15.62
CA VAL A 508 -11.08 -4.17 -15.48
C VAL A 508 -11.19 -3.57 -14.08
N GLY A 509 -11.78 -2.37 -14.00
CA GLY A 509 -12.06 -1.67 -12.76
C GLY A 509 -10.87 -0.86 -12.21
N GLY A 510 -11.15 0.02 -11.25
CA GLY A 510 -10.14 0.95 -10.71
C GLY A 510 -9.50 1.80 -11.80
N GLY A 511 -8.19 2.04 -11.67
CA GLY A 511 -7.42 2.89 -12.58
C GLY A 511 -7.24 2.34 -14.00
N THR A 512 -7.59 1.08 -14.26
CA THR A 512 -7.44 0.44 -15.59
C THR A 512 -8.30 1.10 -16.68
N GLN A 513 -9.31 1.87 -16.28
CA GLN A 513 -10.24 2.56 -17.18
C GLN A 513 -9.73 3.93 -17.62
N LEU A 514 -8.78 4.52 -16.89
CA LEU A 514 -8.20 5.82 -17.23
C LEU A 514 -7.48 5.74 -18.57
N ALA A 515 -7.62 6.78 -19.40
CA ALA A 515 -7.23 6.74 -20.81
C ALA A 515 -5.76 6.30 -21.02
N SER A 516 -4.82 6.86 -20.25
CA SER A 516 -3.39 6.53 -20.37
C SER A 516 -3.08 5.10 -19.95
N GLN A 517 -3.69 4.64 -18.86
CA GLN A 517 -3.53 3.28 -18.33
C GLN A 517 -4.17 2.23 -19.25
N ALA A 518 -5.35 2.54 -19.79
CA ALA A 518 -6.03 1.73 -20.78
C ALA A 518 -5.22 1.61 -22.07
N ALA A 519 -4.54 2.67 -22.51
CA ALA A 519 -3.62 2.62 -23.66
C ALA A 519 -2.43 1.68 -23.40
N CYS A 520 -1.87 1.68 -22.19
CA CYS A 520 -0.80 0.75 -21.81
C CYS A 520 -1.29 -0.71 -21.77
N LEU A 521 -2.50 -0.97 -21.27
CA LEU A 521 -3.12 -2.30 -21.33
C LEU A 521 -3.43 -2.75 -22.77
N ASN A 522 -3.82 -1.82 -23.65
CA ASN A 522 -4.02 -2.09 -25.08
C ASN A 522 -2.71 -2.48 -25.77
N LEU A 523 -1.60 -1.79 -25.45
CA LEU A 523 -0.27 -2.12 -25.97
C LEU A 523 0.14 -3.56 -25.62
N LEU A 524 -0.24 -4.02 -24.43
CA LEU A 524 -0.02 -5.39 -23.96
C LEU A 524 -1.03 -6.41 -24.52
N GLY A 525 -2.09 -5.95 -25.21
CA GLY A 525 -3.15 -6.82 -25.73
C GLY A 525 -4.12 -7.39 -24.70
N VAL A 526 -4.17 -6.82 -23.48
CA VAL A 526 -4.92 -7.38 -22.34
C VAL A 526 -5.98 -6.43 -21.77
N LYS A 527 -6.30 -5.32 -22.43
CA LYS A 527 -7.28 -4.35 -21.92
C LYS A 527 -8.69 -4.93 -21.83
N GLY A 528 -9.35 -4.70 -20.69
CA GLY A 528 -10.75 -5.04 -20.49
C GLY A 528 -11.00 -6.50 -20.15
N ALA A 529 -12.29 -6.86 -20.11
CA ALA A 529 -12.74 -8.22 -19.87
C ALA A 529 -12.46 -9.11 -21.10
N SER A 530 -12.05 -10.34 -20.84
CA SER A 530 -11.82 -11.36 -21.86
C SER A 530 -13.04 -12.23 -22.07
N LYS A 531 -13.11 -12.91 -23.24
CA LYS A 531 -14.19 -13.87 -23.54
C LYS A 531 -14.20 -15.03 -22.55
N GLU A 532 -13.01 -15.57 -22.25
CA GLU A 532 -12.80 -16.55 -21.19
C GLU A 532 -12.42 -15.82 -19.90
N ALA A 533 -13.36 -15.70 -18.96
CA ALA A 533 -13.21 -14.88 -17.77
C ALA A 533 -11.85 -15.06 -17.07
N GLY A 534 -11.13 -13.94 -16.91
CA GLY A 534 -9.83 -13.88 -16.24
C GLY A 534 -8.62 -14.09 -17.15
N SER A 535 -8.79 -14.47 -18.41
CA SER A 535 -7.67 -14.73 -19.32
C SER A 535 -6.76 -13.51 -19.49
N ASN A 536 -7.32 -12.31 -19.63
CA ASN A 536 -6.51 -11.09 -19.78
C ASN A 536 -5.72 -10.79 -18.50
N SER A 537 -6.35 -10.92 -17.34
CA SER A 537 -5.65 -10.70 -16.05
C SER A 537 -4.56 -11.75 -15.78
N ARG A 538 -4.76 -13.00 -16.22
CA ARG A 538 -3.75 -14.07 -16.14
C ARG A 538 -2.56 -13.75 -17.04
N VAL A 539 -2.79 -13.32 -18.29
CA VAL A 539 -1.72 -12.90 -19.20
C VAL A 539 -0.96 -11.70 -18.63
N LEU A 540 -1.64 -10.69 -18.09
CA LEU A 540 -0.99 -9.56 -17.43
C LEU A 540 -0.08 -10.01 -16.28
N ALA A 541 -0.52 -10.96 -15.45
CA ALA A 541 0.32 -11.51 -14.38
C ALA A 541 1.58 -12.20 -14.91
N THR A 542 1.47 -12.95 -16.03
CA THR A 542 2.64 -13.56 -16.67
C THR A 542 3.61 -12.52 -17.24
N ILE A 543 3.09 -11.42 -17.83
CA ILE A 543 3.92 -10.31 -18.34
C ILE A 543 4.66 -9.62 -17.19
N VAL A 544 4.01 -9.42 -16.05
CA VAL A 544 4.65 -8.87 -14.83
C VAL A 544 5.81 -9.77 -14.40
N ALA A 545 5.59 -11.08 -14.27
CA ALA A 545 6.65 -12.01 -13.86
C ALA A 545 7.77 -12.15 -14.89
N GLY A 546 7.46 -12.18 -16.19
CA GLY A 546 8.47 -12.16 -17.26
C GLY A 546 9.31 -10.89 -17.26
N SER A 547 8.68 -9.74 -16.99
CA SER A 547 9.40 -8.47 -16.82
C SER A 547 10.28 -8.48 -15.57
N VAL A 548 9.80 -9.06 -14.46
CA VAL A 548 10.59 -9.23 -13.23
C VAL A 548 11.80 -10.12 -13.50
N LEU A 549 11.64 -11.26 -14.17
CA LEU A 549 12.75 -12.14 -14.60
C LEU A 549 13.81 -11.37 -15.41
N ALA A 550 13.37 -10.56 -16.38
CA ALA A 550 14.25 -9.71 -17.18
C ALA A 550 15.00 -8.68 -16.32
N GLY A 551 14.28 -8.00 -15.42
CA GLY A 551 14.85 -7.05 -14.48
C GLY A 551 15.90 -7.70 -13.58
N GLU A 552 15.58 -8.83 -12.95
CA GLU A 552 16.45 -9.59 -12.06
C GLU A 552 17.75 -9.99 -12.77
N LEU A 553 17.63 -10.57 -13.96
CA LEU A 553 18.76 -10.99 -14.79
C LEU A 553 19.73 -9.82 -15.06
N SER A 554 19.20 -8.67 -15.47
CA SER A 554 20.03 -7.50 -15.80
C SER A 554 20.68 -6.88 -14.57
N LEU A 555 19.93 -6.70 -13.48
CA LEU A 555 20.46 -6.08 -12.26
C LEU A 555 21.52 -6.97 -11.60
N MET A 556 21.25 -8.27 -11.43
CA MET A 556 22.23 -9.21 -10.87
C MET A 556 23.51 -9.25 -11.71
N SER A 557 23.38 -9.18 -13.04
CA SER A 557 24.54 -9.08 -13.93
C SER A 557 25.33 -7.79 -13.76
N ALA A 558 24.66 -6.65 -13.59
CA ALA A 558 25.33 -5.38 -13.34
C ALA A 558 26.06 -5.35 -11.98
N ILE A 559 25.50 -6.00 -10.95
CA ILE A 559 26.14 -6.14 -9.64
C ILE A 559 27.36 -7.07 -9.73
N ALA A 560 27.20 -8.25 -10.34
CA ALA A 560 28.28 -9.22 -10.51
C ALA A 560 29.47 -8.64 -11.29
N ALA A 561 29.21 -7.76 -12.27
CA ALA A 561 30.24 -7.07 -13.04
C ALA A 561 30.80 -5.78 -12.39
N GLY A 562 30.29 -5.37 -11.21
CA GLY A 562 30.69 -4.12 -10.54
C GLY A 562 30.28 -2.84 -11.30
N GLN A 563 29.23 -2.90 -12.11
CA GLN A 563 28.80 -1.83 -13.02
C GLN A 563 27.64 -0.98 -12.49
N LEU A 564 27.05 -1.34 -11.35
CA LEU A 564 25.86 -0.67 -10.82
C LEU A 564 26.06 0.84 -10.63
N VAL A 565 27.10 1.24 -9.88
CA VAL A 565 27.36 2.66 -9.56
C VAL A 565 27.61 3.50 -10.81
N LYS A 566 28.41 2.99 -11.76
CA LYS A 566 28.71 3.68 -13.03
C LYS A 566 27.44 3.91 -13.86
N SER A 567 26.53 2.94 -13.85
CA SER A 567 25.28 3.03 -14.60
C SER A 567 24.33 4.06 -13.98
N HIS A 568 24.12 4.02 -12.66
CA HIS A 568 23.30 5.02 -11.97
C HIS A 568 23.87 6.44 -12.10
N MET A 569 25.18 6.61 -12.03
CA MET A 569 25.80 7.94 -12.20
C MET A 569 25.60 8.51 -13.61
N LYS A 570 25.47 7.66 -14.64
CA LYS A 570 25.28 8.11 -16.02
C LYS A 570 23.83 8.48 -16.35
N TYR A 571 22.85 7.75 -15.81
CA TYR A 571 21.44 7.90 -16.22
C TYR A 571 20.50 8.36 -15.10
N ASN A 572 20.90 8.27 -13.84
CA ASN A 572 20.08 8.66 -12.69
C ASN A 572 20.56 9.96 -12.01
N ARG A 573 21.54 10.65 -12.62
CA ARG A 573 22.00 11.96 -12.16
C ARG A 573 22.03 12.94 -13.34
N SER A 574 21.31 14.05 -13.20
CA SER A 574 21.32 15.16 -14.16
C SER A 574 22.74 15.74 -14.23
N THR A 575 23.44 15.55 -15.35
CA THR A 575 24.64 16.34 -15.70
C THR A 575 24.30 17.78 -16.09
N LYS A 576 23.01 18.09 -16.29
CA LYS A 576 22.53 19.44 -16.66
C LYS A 576 22.52 20.42 -15.47
N ASP A 577 22.41 19.94 -14.25
CA ASP A 577 22.36 20.83 -13.06
C ASP A 577 23.74 21.23 -12.53
N MET A 578 24.81 20.49 -12.87
CA MET A 578 26.15 20.82 -12.39
C MET A 578 26.78 22.04 -13.08
N THR A 579 26.37 22.38 -14.30
CA THR A 579 26.86 23.57 -15.01
C THR A 579 26.16 24.86 -14.58
N LYS A 580 25.00 24.79 -13.91
CA LYS A 580 24.27 25.97 -13.41
C LYS A 580 24.57 26.33 -11.96
N LEU A 581 25.23 25.45 -11.20
CA LEU A 581 25.68 25.71 -9.83
C LEU A 581 27.12 26.27 -9.78
N ALA A 582 27.77 26.46 -10.93
CA ALA A 582 29.15 26.95 -11.06
C ALA A 582 29.26 28.34 -11.74
N THR A 583 28.13 29.04 -11.89
CA THR A 583 28.02 30.45 -12.33
C THR A 583 27.02 31.13 -11.41
#